data_AF-A0A8G1U140-F1
#
_entry.id   AF-A0A8G1U140-F1
#
_cell.length_a   1.000
_cell.length_b   1.000
_cell.length_c   1.000
_cell.angle_alpha   90.00
_cell.angle_beta   90.00
_cell.angle_gamma   90.00
#
_symmetry.space_group_name_H-M   'P 1'
#
loop_
_entity.id
_entity.type
_entity.pdbx_description
1 polymer ?
#
loop_
_entity_poly.entity_id
_entity_poly.type
_entity_poly.pdbx_seq_one_letter_code
_entity_poly.pdbx_strand_id
1 'polypeptide(L)'
;MSEIQRIPWVRERLDQWGRWVLLGTARLGGSVLAQLADAVGGGAKRSYVPVDSLECEITDRAVAGLPKELKDAVLVWHTSEGTMEGIAQEIGISKITLQRRLAHADKRIDEWFSRRRDLARRASVTL
;
A
#
# COMPACT_ATOMS: atom_id res chain seq x y z
N MET A 1 -22.40 8.44 -10.15
CA MET A 1 -21.06 8.75 -10.68
C MET A 1 -20.24 7.47 -10.63
N SER A 2 -19.67 7.01 -11.75
CA SER A 2 -18.89 5.76 -11.76
C SER A 2 -17.57 5.94 -11.02
N GLU A 3 -17.17 4.95 -10.23
CA GLU A 3 -15.84 4.93 -9.60
C GLU A 3 -14.74 4.87 -10.67
N ILE A 4 -13.62 5.55 -10.43
CA ILE A 4 -12.46 5.44 -11.31
C ILE A 4 -11.82 4.07 -11.11
N GLN A 5 -11.71 3.30 -12.19
CA GLN A 5 -11.17 1.95 -12.14
C GLN A 5 -9.71 1.96 -11.67
N ARG A 6 -9.44 1.26 -10.56
CA ARG A 6 -8.11 0.95 -10.03
C ARG A 6 -7.54 -0.29 -10.73
N ILE A 7 -6.20 -0.40 -10.79
CA ILE A 7 -5.52 -1.59 -11.29
C ILE A 7 -5.53 -2.65 -10.19
N PRO A 8 -6.24 -3.79 -10.35
CA PRO A 8 -6.51 -4.71 -9.23
C PRO A 8 -5.24 -5.24 -8.54
N TRP A 9 -4.25 -5.68 -9.32
CA TRP A 9 -3.01 -6.24 -8.77
C TRP A 9 -2.19 -5.19 -8.00
N VAL A 10 -2.22 -3.93 -8.45
CA VAL A 10 -1.50 -2.83 -7.77
C VAL A 10 -2.20 -2.50 -6.46
N ARG A 11 -3.54 -2.41 -6.49
CA ARG A 11 -4.35 -2.18 -5.29
C ARG A 11 -4.07 -3.25 -4.23
N GLU A 12 -4.12 -4.52 -4.60
CA GLU A 12 -3.88 -5.62 -3.65
C GLU A 12 -2.48 -5.54 -3.02
N ARG A 13 -1.46 -5.25 -3.84
CA ARG A 13 -0.09 -5.05 -3.36
C ARG A 13 0.02 -3.84 -2.41
N LEU A 14 -0.64 -2.73 -2.73
CA LEU A 14 -0.68 -1.55 -1.86
C LEU A 14 -1.45 -1.80 -0.55
N ASP A 15 -2.51 -2.61 -0.57
CA ASP A 15 -3.24 -3.03 0.63
C ASP A 15 -2.34 -3.86 1.56
N GLN A 16 -1.50 -4.74 1.01
CA GLN A 16 -0.50 -5.47 1.79
C GLN A 16 0.60 -4.55 2.32
N TRP A 17 1.11 -3.64 1.49
CA TRP A 17 2.10 -2.64 1.90
C TRP A 17 1.58 -1.72 3.00
N GLY A 18 0.34 -1.26 2.95
CA GLY A 18 -0.26 -0.42 3.99
C GLY A 18 -0.30 -1.13 5.35
N ARG A 19 -0.65 -2.42 5.36
CA ARG A 19 -0.56 -3.26 6.57
C ARG A 19 0.89 -3.38 7.07
N TRP A 20 1.85 -3.57 6.18
CA TRP A 20 3.28 -3.62 6.53
C TRP A 20 3.77 -2.30 7.14
N VAL A 21 3.37 -1.16 6.59
CA VAL A 21 3.70 0.17 7.13
C VAL A 21 3.14 0.34 8.54
N LEU A 22 1.89 -0.08 8.78
CA LEU A 22 1.28 -0.05 10.11
C LEU A 22 2.02 -0.95 11.12
N LEU A 23 2.45 -2.15 10.69
CA LEU A 23 3.26 -3.03 11.54
C LEU A 23 4.64 -2.44 11.83
N GLY A 24 5.28 -1.80 10.84
CA GLY A 24 6.59 -1.16 10.98
C GLY A 24 6.56 0.07 11.88
N THR A 25 5.53 0.90 11.78
CA THR A 25 5.30 2.06 12.67
C THR A 25 4.95 1.62 14.09
N ALA A 26 4.20 0.52 14.25
CA ALA A 26 3.98 -0.09 15.56
C ALA A 26 5.28 -0.58 16.21
N ARG A 27 6.31 -1.01 15.47
CA ARG A 27 7.61 -1.39 16.07
C ARG A 27 8.36 -0.21 16.71
N LEU A 28 8.02 1.04 16.37
CA LEU A 28 8.63 2.24 16.97
C LEU A 28 7.90 2.74 18.23
N GLY A 29 6.76 2.15 18.62
CA GLY A 29 6.02 2.60 19.82
C GLY A 29 5.09 1.58 20.50
N GLY A 30 4.90 0.40 19.93
CA GLY A 30 4.05 -0.68 20.44
C GLY A 30 4.85 -1.98 20.53
N SER A 31 4.98 -2.49 21.74
CA SER A 31 5.70 -3.74 22.01
C SER A 31 5.18 -4.89 21.13
N VAL A 32 6.08 -5.67 20.55
CA VAL A 32 5.78 -6.94 19.86
C VAL A 32 4.90 -7.86 20.72
N LEU A 33 4.97 -7.71 22.05
CA LEU A 33 4.10 -8.41 23.01
C LEU A 33 2.62 -7.99 22.93
N ALA A 34 2.30 -6.75 22.56
CA ALA A 34 0.91 -6.29 22.42
C ALA A 34 0.21 -6.95 21.22
N GLN A 35 0.94 -7.10 20.10
CA GLN A 35 0.43 -7.79 18.91
C GLN A 35 0.28 -9.30 19.13
N LEU A 36 1.20 -9.90 19.92
CA LEU A 36 1.07 -11.30 20.35
C LEU A 36 -0.06 -11.50 21.37
N ALA A 37 -0.29 -10.54 22.27
CA ALA A 37 -1.37 -10.60 23.26
C ALA A 37 -2.76 -10.54 22.57
N ASP A 38 -2.95 -9.71 21.55
CA ASP A 38 -4.17 -9.70 20.73
C ASP A 38 -4.39 -11.02 19.98
N ALA A 39 -3.32 -11.69 19.54
CA ALA A 39 -3.40 -12.99 18.88
C ALA A 39 -3.76 -14.14 19.85
N VAL A 40 -3.45 -14.00 21.14
CA VAL A 40 -3.70 -15.01 22.19
C VAL A 40 -5.02 -14.75 22.94
N GLY A 41 -5.55 -13.52 22.90
CA GLY A 41 -6.73 -13.05 23.63
C GLY A 41 -8.11 -13.58 23.21
N GLY A 42 -8.20 -14.63 22.37
CA GLY A 42 -9.46 -15.34 22.15
C GLY A 42 -10.46 -14.66 21.19
N GLY A 43 -10.04 -13.72 20.36
CA GLY A 43 -10.81 -13.26 19.20
C GLY A 43 -10.83 -14.33 18.10
N ALA A 44 -11.94 -14.42 17.34
CA ALA A 44 -12.16 -15.39 16.26
C ALA A 44 -10.87 -15.69 15.46
N LYS A 45 -10.56 -16.98 15.28
CA LYS A 45 -9.36 -17.47 14.55
C LYS A 45 -9.25 -16.80 13.18
N ARG A 46 -8.60 -15.64 13.12
CA ARG A 46 -8.21 -14.99 11.89
C ARG A 46 -6.93 -15.69 11.47
N SER A 47 -6.98 -16.40 10.34
CA SER A 47 -5.79 -16.93 9.69
C SER A 47 -4.83 -15.76 9.46
N TYR A 48 -3.76 -15.68 10.25
CA TYR A 48 -2.72 -14.69 10.06
C TYR A 48 -2.01 -15.03 8.75
N VAL A 49 -2.24 -14.24 7.71
CA VAL A 49 -1.45 -14.31 6.47
C VAL A 49 -0.24 -13.41 6.70
N PRO A 50 0.98 -13.98 6.82
CA PRO A 50 2.17 -13.17 7.00
C PRO A 50 2.35 -12.23 5.82
N VAL A 51 2.65 -10.97 6.11
CA VAL A 51 2.99 -10.00 5.07
C VAL A 51 4.40 -10.31 4.56
N ASP A 52 4.55 -10.48 3.24
CA ASP A 52 5.86 -10.65 2.61
C ASP A 52 6.63 -9.33 2.70
N SER A 53 7.62 -9.30 3.59
CA SER A 53 8.41 -8.10 3.86
C SER A 53 9.27 -7.69 2.67
N LEU A 54 9.74 -8.65 1.87
CA LEU A 54 10.57 -8.35 0.70
C LEU A 54 9.72 -7.69 -0.40
N GLU A 55 8.55 -8.23 -0.69
CA GLU A 55 7.61 -7.62 -1.64
C GLU A 55 7.14 -6.23 -1.16
N CYS A 56 6.95 -6.05 0.16
CA CYS A 56 6.59 -4.75 0.73
C CYS A 56 7.73 -3.73 0.63
N GLU A 57 8.98 -4.11 0.88
CA GLU A 57 10.14 -3.22 0.67
C GLU A 57 10.30 -2.81 -0.80
N ILE A 58 10.05 -3.72 -1.74
CA ILE A 58 10.08 -3.39 -3.17
C ILE A 58 8.94 -2.41 -3.50
N THR A 59 7.75 -2.63 -2.94
CA THR A 59 6.60 -1.73 -3.09
C THR A 59 6.89 -0.36 -2.48
N ASP A 60 7.54 -0.30 -1.33
CA ASP A 60 7.92 0.93 -0.65
C ASP A 60 8.84 1.81 -1.52
N ARG A 61 9.82 1.19 -2.21
CA ARG A 61 10.66 1.91 -3.18
C ARG A 61 9.85 2.45 -4.36
N ALA A 62 8.85 1.72 -4.84
CA ALA A 62 7.97 2.20 -5.90
C ALA A 62 7.12 3.39 -5.43
N VAL A 63 6.57 3.33 -4.21
CA VAL A 63 5.79 4.41 -3.59
C VAL A 63 6.65 5.64 -3.29
N ALA A 64 7.88 5.45 -2.81
CA ALA A 64 8.84 6.52 -2.56
C ALA A 64 9.19 7.32 -3.82
N GLY A 65 9.13 6.69 -5.00
CA GLY A 65 9.34 7.32 -6.30
C GLY A 65 8.13 8.11 -6.84
N LEU A 66 6.98 8.11 -6.16
CA LEU A 66 5.81 8.86 -6.58
C LEU A 66 5.95 10.36 -6.25
N PRO A 67 5.31 11.24 -7.05
CA PRO A 67 5.14 12.64 -6.64
C PRO A 67 4.41 12.75 -5.31
N LYS A 68 4.78 13.77 -4.52
CA LYS A 68 4.31 13.96 -3.13
C LYS A 68 2.81 13.74 -2.96
N GLU A 69 1.98 14.40 -3.77
CA GLU A 69 0.52 14.29 -3.64
C GLU A 69 -0.04 12.88 -3.86
N LEU A 70 0.59 12.08 -4.73
CA LEU A 70 0.18 10.71 -4.97
C LEU A 70 0.65 9.80 -3.83
N LYS A 71 1.88 10.03 -3.36
CA LYS A 71 2.45 9.33 -2.21
C LYS A 71 1.59 9.53 -0.96
N ASP A 72 1.23 10.77 -0.67
CA ASP A 72 0.40 11.12 0.49
C ASP A 72 -0.99 10.48 0.38
N ALA A 73 -1.59 10.49 -0.82
CA ALA A 73 -2.88 9.83 -1.06
C ALA A 73 -2.81 8.31 -0.90
N VAL A 74 -1.75 7.66 -1.39
CA VAL A 74 -1.52 6.21 -1.24
C VAL A 74 -1.29 5.86 0.23
N LEU A 75 -0.45 6.63 0.92
CA LEU A 75 -0.15 6.41 2.34
C LEU A 75 -1.44 6.46 3.15
N VAL A 76 -2.13 7.61 3.15
CA VAL A 76 -3.32 7.79 3.98
C VAL A 76 -4.42 6.77 3.60
N TRP A 77 -4.66 6.52 2.32
CA TRP A 77 -5.70 5.57 1.91
C TRP A 77 -5.43 4.13 2.38
N HIS A 78 -4.17 3.68 2.36
CA HIS A 78 -3.82 2.29 2.69
C HIS A 78 -3.41 2.10 4.16
N THR A 79 -3.22 3.17 4.94
CA THR A 79 -2.91 3.10 6.38
C THR A 79 -4.02 3.61 7.31
N SER A 80 -5.04 4.28 6.79
CA SER A 80 -6.18 4.75 7.59
C SER A 80 -7.36 3.80 7.51
N GLU A 81 -8.19 3.81 8.56
CA GLU A 81 -9.50 3.16 8.56
C GLU A 81 -10.59 4.17 8.16
N GLY A 82 -11.65 3.71 7.49
CA GLY A 82 -12.82 4.52 7.19
C GLY A 82 -13.24 4.51 5.72
N THR A 83 -14.13 5.43 5.38
CA THR A 83 -14.64 5.59 4.01
C THR A 83 -13.76 6.53 3.20
N MET A 84 -13.86 6.43 1.87
CA MET A 84 -13.12 7.30 0.96
C MET A 84 -13.51 8.77 1.12
N GLU A 85 -14.78 9.06 1.38
CA GLU A 85 -15.28 10.38 1.69
C GLU A 85 -14.67 10.92 3.00
N GLY A 86 -14.64 10.11 4.06
CA GLY A 86 -14.06 10.51 5.34
C GLY A 86 -12.57 10.83 5.24
N ILE A 87 -11.80 9.94 4.60
CA ILE A 87 -10.36 10.13 4.38
C ILE A 87 -10.09 11.35 3.49
N ALA A 88 -10.88 11.54 2.42
CA ALA A 88 -10.73 12.70 1.55
C ALA A 88 -10.98 14.01 2.32
N GLN A 89 -11.99 14.03 3.19
CA GLN A 89 -12.30 15.18 4.05
C GLN A 89 -11.16 15.46 5.06
N GLU A 90 -10.60 14.41 5.68
CA GLU A 90 -9.49 14.52 6.63
C GLU A 90 -8.26 15.20 6.01
N ILE A 91 -7.92 14.85 4.76
CA ILE A 91 -6.78 15.43 4.04
C ILE A 91 -7.15 16.66 3.20
N GLY A 92 -8.36 17.20 3.37
CA GLY A 92 -8.81 18.45 2.77
C GLY A 92 -9.01 18.41 1.25
N ILE A 93 -9.38 17.26 0.68
CA ILE A 93 -9.64 17.11 -0.76
C ILE A 93 -11.02 16.49 -1.05
N SER A 94 -11.48 16.60 -2.29
CA SER A 94 -12.72 15.92 -2.71
C SER A 94 -12.51 14.40 -2.88
N LYS A 95 -13.56 13.61 -2.68
CA LYS A 95 -13.57 12.16 -2.99
C LYS A 95 -13.03 11.87 -4.39
N ILE A 96 -13.46 12.64 -5.39
CA ILE A 96 -13.06 12.46 -6.79
C ILE A 96 -11.56 12.73 -6.96
N THR A 97 -11.02 13.73 -6.24
CA THR A 97 -9.58 14.01 -6.25
C THR A 97 -8.79 12.83 -5.67
N LEU A 98 -9.25 12.26 -4.55
CA LEU A 98 -8.62 11.07 -3.95
C LEU A 98 -8.66 9.88 -4.93
N GLN A 99 -9.80 9.59 -5.54
CA GLN A 99 -9.95 8.54 -6.55
C GLN A 99 -8.99 8.73 -7.74
N ARG A 100 -8.86 9.96 -8.26
CA ARG A 100 -7.95 10.29 -9.36
C ARG A 100 -6.49 10.09 -8.97
N ARG A 101 -6.09 10.54 -7.78
CA ARG A 101 -4.73 10.38 -7.28
C ARG A 101 -4.38 8.90 -7.13
N LEU A 102 -5.27 8.11 -6.56
CA LEU A 102 -5.09 6.67 -6.39
C LEU A 102 -4.98 5.93 -7.73
N ALA A 103 -5.86 6.20 -8.69
CA ALA A 103 -5.78 5.61 -10.02
C ALA A 103 -4.52 6.05 -10.80
N HIS A 104 -4.02 7.27 -10.56
CA HIS A 104 -2.78 7.75 -11.14
C HIS A 104 -1.55 7.08 -10.49
N ALA A 105 -1.59 6.89 -9.16
CA ALA A 105 -0.55 6.15 -8.44
C ALA A 105 -0.45 4.72 -8.97
N ASP A 106 -1.59 4.05 -9.20
CA ASP A 106 -1.63 2.70 -9.76
C ASP A 106 -0.86 2.60 -11.06
N LYS A 107 -1.13 3.51 -12.02
CA LYS A 107 -0.46 3.53 -13.32
C LYS A 107 1.05 3.70 -13.18
N ARG A 108 1.50 4.61 -12.31
CA ARG A 108 2.94 4.85 -12.10
C ARG A 108 3.64 3.68 -11.44
N ILE A 109 2.97 3.00 -10.51
CA ILE A 109 3.50 1.79 -9.88
C ILE A 109 3.56 0.66 -10.91
N ASP A 110 2.51 0.47 -11.71
CA ASP A 110 2.48 -0.52 -12.80
C ASP A 110 3.63 -0.31 -13.80
N GLU A 111 3.86 0.94 -14.22
CA GLU A 111 4.99 1.34 -15.08
C GLU A 111 6.35 1.08 -14.40
N TRP A 112 6.47 1.34 -13.10
CA TRP A 112 7.70 1.08 -12.35
C TRP A 112 8.04 -0.42 -12.33
N PHE A 113 7.06 -1.27 -12.04
CA PHE A 113 7.24 -2.72 -12.04
C PHE A 113 7.49 -3.28 -13.44
N SER A 114 6.85 -2.73 -14.46
CA SER A 114 7.10 -3.09 -15.85
C SER A 114 8.55 -2.82 -16.25
N ARG A 115 9.06 -1.61 -15.96
CA ARG A 115 10.46 -1.26 -16.20
C ARG A 115 11.43 -2.16 -15.45
N ARG A 116 11.13 -2.48 -14.19
CA ARG A 116 11.95 -3.40 -13.38
C ARG A 116 12.02 -4.80 -14.01
N ARG A 117 10.90 -5.36 -14.49
CA ARG A 117 10.86 -6.65 -15.18
C ARG A 117 11.65 -6.64 -16.48
N ASP A 118 11.54 -5.56 -17.26
CA ASP A 118 12.27 -5.45 -18.52
C ASP A 118 13.79 -5.36 -18.31
N LEU A 119 14.24 -4.63 -17.28
CA LEU A 119 15.66 -4.58 -16.90
C LEU A 119 16.18 -5.96 -16.48
N ALA A 120 15.41 -6.69 -15.66
CA ALA A 120 15.77 -8.06 -15.26
C ALA A 120 15.87 -9.01 -16.47
N ARG A 121 14.91 -8.92 -17.41
CA ARG A 121 14.92 -9.73 -18.64
C ARG A 121 16.12 -9.41 -19.54
N ARG A 122 16.52 -8.14 -19.65
CA ARG A 122 17.71 -7.75 -20.42
C ARG A 122 19.00 -8.27 -19.79
N ALA A 123 19.09 -8.23 -18.47
CA ALA A 123 20.25 -8.76 -17.74
C ALA A 123 20.39 -10.29 -17.91
N SER A 124 19.27 -11.03 -17.93
CA SER A 124 19.30 -12.50 -18.08
C SER A 124 19.66 -12.99 -19.49
N VAL A 125 19.58 -12.14 -20.52
CA VAL A 125 19.92 -12.49 -21.91
C VAL A 125 21.41 -12.27 -22.21
N THR A 126 22.12 -11.57 -21.32
CA THR A 126 23.54 -11.20 -21.51
C THR A 126 24.51 -12.18 -20.83
N LEU A 127 23.99 -13.22 -20.16
CA LEU A 127 24.73 -14.31 -19.51
C LEU A 127 24.59 -15.61 -20.32
#